data_AF-A0A8C7QBI5-F1
#
_entry.id   AF-A0A8C7QBI5-F1
#
_cell.length_a   1.000
_cell.length_b   1.000
_cell.length_c   1.000
_cell.angle_alpha   90.00
_cell.angle_beta   90.00
_cell.angle_gamma   90.00
#
_symmetry.space_group_name_H-M   'P 1'
#
loop_
_entity.id
_entity.type
_entity.pdbx_description
1 polymer ?
#
loop_
_entity_poly.entity_id
_entity_poly.type
_entity_poly.pdbx_seq_one_letter_code
_entity_poly.pdbx_strand_id
1 'polypeptide(L)'
;LASSCLALTPPCLVSSVLNRDVKQFGKKYMFDSNEETCWNSDQGDSQWVTLEFPQPVRVSELKVQFQGGFSGKTCRLEGSPKAGELAKITHFYPEDNSSLQISFNEAHMVHRLKIVFENSADFFGRIIVYSLDVLGERAL
;
A
#
# COMPACT_ATOMS: atom_id res chain seq x y z
N LEU A 1 -17.37 3.36 16.89
CA LEU A 1 -15.99 3.24 17.40
C LEU A 1 -15.11 3.93 16.38
N ALA A 2 -14.46 5.03 16.73
CA ALA A 2 -13.77 5.87 15.77
C ALA A 2 -12.48 5.17 15.32
N SER A 3 -12.45 4.69 14.08
CA SER A 3 -11.21 4.29 13.42
C SER A 3 -10.33 5.52 13.30
N SER A 4 -9.27 5.61 14.11
CA SER A 4 -8.30 6.68 13.95
C SER A 4 -7.45 6.40 12.72
N CYS A 5 -7.38 7.33 11.77
CA CYS A 5 -6.29 7.31 10.80
C CYS A 5 -4.98 7.31 11.61
N LEU A 6 -4.05 6.42 11.29
CA LEU A 6 -2.71 6.47 11.87
C LEU A 6 -2.06 7.75 11.32
N ALA A 7 -2.31 8.88 12.00
CA ALA A 7 -2.16 10.25 11.51
C ALA A 7 -0.72 10.72 11.20
N LEU A 8 0.22 9.79 11.05
CA LEU A 8 1.58 10.04 10.63
C LEU A 8 1.83 9.13 9.44
N THR A 9 2.22 9.73 8.30
CA THR A 9 2.73 8.97 7.16
C THR A 9 3.89 8.10 7.66
N PRO A 10 3.70 6.77 7.78
CA PRO A 10 4.74 5.92 8.31
C PRO A 10 5.94 5.98 7.35
N PRO A 11 7.17 5.82 7.85
CA PRO A 11 8.31 5.50 7.02
C PRO A 11 7.91 4.47 5.95
N CYS A 12 8.02 4.89 4.69
CA CYS A 12 7.51 4.16 3.55
C CYS A 12 8.66 3.81 2.60
N LEU A 13 8.68 2.57 2.13
CA LEU A 13 9.58 2.08 1.09
C LEU A 13 8.74 1.53 -0.06
N VAL A 14 9.28 1.66 -1.28
CA VAL A 14 8.66 1.14 -2.49
C VAL A 14 9.71 0.36 -3.28
N SER A 15 9.25 -0.63 -4.06
CA SER A 15 10.12 -1.45 -4.91
C SER A 15 10.92 -0.62 -5.91
N SER A 16 10.26 0.35 -6.56
CA SER A 16 10.83 1.16 -7.63
C SER A 16 10.05 2.47 -7.80
N VAL A 17 10.60 3.38 -8.60
CA VAL A 17 9.93 4.61 -9.06
C VAL A 17 10.26 4.75 -10.54
N LEU A 18 9.24 5.01 -11.37
CA LEU A 18 9.38 5.16 -12.82
C LEU A 18 10.52 6.13 -13.16
N ASN A 19 11.49 5.67 -13.95
CA ASN A 19 12.67 6.45 -14.37
C ASN A 19 13.47 7.06 -13.21
N ARG A 20 13.30 6.56 -11.98
CA ARG A 20 13.83 7.14 -10.74
C ARG A 20 13.39 8.59 -10.50
N ASP A 21 12.31 9.05 -11.15
CA ASP A 21 11.79 10.40 -10.99
C ASP A 21 10.94 10.52 -9.72
N VAL A 22 11.62 10.58 -8.58
CA VAL A 22 11.00 10.75 -7.26
C VAL A 22 10.27 12.11 -7.15
N LYS A 23 10.60 13.09 -8.00
CA LYS A 23 9.93 14.39 -7.99
C LYS A 23 8.55 14.32 -8.61
N GLN A 24 8.30 13.45 -9.59
CA GLN A 24 6.98 13.34 -10.23
C GLN A 24 6.19 12.10 -9.77
N PHE A 25 6.88 11.01 -9.43
CA PHE A 25 6.25 9.71 -9.19
C PHE A 25 6.61 9.09 -7.84
N GLY A 26 7.08 9.90 -6.89
CA GLY A 26 7.55 9.41 -5.60
C GLY A 26 6.43 8.91 -4.68
N LYS A 27 6.75 7.91 -3.85
CA LYS A 27 5.85 7.31 -2.84
C LYS A 27 5.10 8.28 -1.91
N LYS A 28 5.63 9.48 -1.70
CA LYS A 28 4.97 10.51 -0.87
C LYS A 28 3.60 10.91 -1.41
N TYR A 29 3.42 10.79 -2.73
CA TYR A 29 2.19 11.13 -3.44
C TYR A 29 1.04 10.17 -3.17
N MET A 30 1.30 8.97 -2.64
CA MET A 30 0.21 8.11 -2.15
C MET A 30 -0.49 8.68 -0.90
N PHE A 31 0.08 9.70 -0.25
CA PHE A 31 -0.36 10.19 1.06
C PHE A 31 -0.59 11.70 1.10
N ASP A 32 -0.51 12.42 -0.02
CA ASP A 32 -0.61 13.89 -0.05
C ASP A 32 -2.05 14.39 -0.28
N SER A 33 -3.01 13.47 -0.42
CA SER A 33 -4.43 13.75 -0.71
C SER A 33 -4.65 14.55 -1.99
N ASN A 34 -3.73 14.48 -2.95
CA ASN A 34 -3.87 15.13 -4.25
C ASN A 34 -4.20 14.07 -5.33
N GLU A 35 -5.34 14.25 -6.00
CA GLU A 35 -5.83 13.32 -7.02
C GLU A 35 -5.02 13.37 -8.33
N GLU A 36 -4.13 14.35 -8.49
CA GLU A 36 -3.30 14.52 -9.69
C GLU A 36 -1.89 13.92 -9.56
N THR A 37 -1.45 13.60 -8.34
CA THR A 37 -0.11 13.05 -8.06
C THR A 37 -0.21 11.56 -7.71
N CYS A 38 0.82 10.79 -8.04
CA CYS A 38 0.80 9.35 -7.78
C CYS A 38 2.19 8.80 -7.48
N TRP A 39 2.22 7.64 -6.83
CA TRP A 39 3.36 6.75 -6.99
C TRP A 39 3.20 5.94 -8.27
N ASN A 40 4.24 5.91 -9.11
CA ASN A 40 4.31 5.09 -10.31
C ASN A 40 5.57 4.23 -10.21
N SER A 41 5.39 2.91 -10.21
CA SER A 41 6.51 1.99 -10.22
C SER A 41 7.20 1.96 -11.59
N ASP A 42 8.43 1.50 -11.64
CA ASP A 42 9.01 1.05 -12.90
C ASP A 42 8.41 -0.31 -13.32
N GLN A 43 8.75 -0.79 -14.51
CA GLN A 43 8.38 -2.14 -14.97
C GLN A 43 9.01 -3.24 -14.09
N GLY A 44 8.35 -4.40 -14.01
CA GLY A 44 8.89 -5.57 -13.31
C GLY A 44 7.83 -6.56 -12.87
N ASP A 45 8.26 -7.78 -12.52
CA ASP A 45 7.38 -8.92 -12.28
C ASP A 45 6.53 -8.78 -11.00
N SER A 46 7.04 -8.06 -10.00
CA SER A 46 6.32 -7.76 -8.77
C SER A 46 6.77 -6.45 -8.17
N GLN A 47 5.79 -5.62 -7.78
CA GLN A 47 6.02 -4.33 -7.13
C GLN A 47 5.52 -4.40 -5.70
N TRP A 48 6.00 -3.51 -4.83
CA TRP A 48 5.59 -3.53 -3.44
C TRP A 48 5.70 -2.18 -2.77
N VAL A 49 4.88 -1.99 -1.73
CA VAL A 49 4.96 -0.89 -0.77
C VAL A 49 5.15 -1.49 0.62
N THR A 50 6.09 -0.96 1.40
CA THR A 50 6.28 -1.32 2.81
C THR A 50 6.09 -0.09 3.67
N LEU A 51 5.30 -0.23 4.72
CA LEU A 51 5.03 0.77 5.74
C LEU A 51 5.60 0.27 7.07
N GLU A 52 6.31 1.14 7.77
CA GLU A 52 6.84 0.85 9.11
C GLU A 52 6.26 1.84 10.12
N PHE A 53 5.54 1.32 11.09
CA PHE A 53 4.90 2.13 12.11
C PHE A 53 5.86 2.37 13.28
N PRO A 54 5.91 3.57 13.88
CA PRO A 54 6.82 3.87 14.98
C PRO A 54 6.59 3.00 16.22
N GLN A 55 5.39 2.42 16.34
CA GLN A 55 5.00 1.46 17.36
C GLN A 55 4.06 0.42 16.73
N PRO A 56 3.91 -0.78 17.32
CA PRO A 56 2.90 -1.73 16.88
C PRO A 56 1.50 -1.10 16.85
N VAL A 57 0.79 -1.34 15.77
CA VAL A 57 -0.58 -0.87 15.53
C VAL A 57 -1.45 -2.06 15.17
N ARG A 58 -2.73 -1.97 15.50
CA ARG A 58 -3.74 -2.92 15.05
C ARG A 58 -4.41 -2.36 13.81
N VAL A 59 -3.94 -2.79 12.64
CA VAL A 59 -4.47 -2.39 11.34
C VAL A 59 -5.77 -3.13 11.07
N SER A 60 -6.84 -2.39 10.77
CA SER A 60 -8.17 -2.94 10.50
C SER A 60 -8.60 -2.74 9.05
N GLU A 61 -8.04 -1.75 8.34
CA GLU A 61 -8.48 -1.39 7.00
C GLU A 61 -7.32 -0.88 6.14
N LEU A 62 -7.34 -1.24 4.87
CA LEU A 62 -6.45 -0.74 3.83
C LEU A 62 -7.32 -0.12 2.75
N LYS A 63 -7.11 1.16 2.49
CA LYS A 63 -7.72 1.86 1.36
C LYS A 63 -6.65 2.10 0.32
N VAL A 64 -6.94 1.75 -0.92
CA VAL A 64 -6.03 1.95 -2.04
C VAL A 64 -6.80 2.39 -3.27
N GLN A 65 -6.26 3.39 -3.97
CA GLN A 65 -6.78 3.85 -5.26
C GLN A 65 -5.70 3.70 -6.31
N PHE A 66 -5.97 2.87 -7.30
CA PHE A 66 -5.10 2.67 -8.46
C PHE A 66 -5.49 3.56 -9.63
N GLN A 67 -4.61 3.69 -10.63
CA GLN A 67 -5.03 4.09 -11.97
C GLN A 67 -5.60 2.89 -12.73
N GLY A 68 -6.72 3.06 -13.42
CA GLY A 68 -7.23 2.06 -14.37
C GLY A 68 -6.19 1.67 -15.43
N GLY A 69 -6.05 0.38 -15.68
CA GLY A 69 -5.00 -0.22 -16.52
C GLY A 69 -3.69 -0.53 -15.78
N PHE A 70 -3.56 -0.13 -14.51
CA PHE A 70 -2.33 -0.25 -13.70
C PHE A 70 -2.57 -0.76 -12.28
N SER A 71 -3.74 -1.34 -12.01
CA SER A 71 -4.04 -1.93 -10.71
C SER A 71 -3.28 -3.24 -10.49
N GLY A 72 -3.00 -3.57 -9.23
CA GLY A 72 -2.62 -4.95 -8.89
C GLY A 72 -3.83 -5.87 -9.00
N LYS A 73 -3.71 -7.06 -9.62
CA LYS A 73 -4.85 -8.01 -9.71
C LYS A 73 -4.85 -9.01 -8.58
N THR A 74 -3.69 -9.49 -8.19
CA THR A 74 -3.46 -10.35 -7.03
C THR A 74 -2.48 -9.64 -6.12
N CYS A 75 -2.98 -9.23 -4.96
CA CYS A 75 -2.20 -8.52 -3.98
C CYS A 75 -2.07 -9.37 -2.72
N ARG A 76 -0.86 -9.49 -2.21
CA ARG A 76 -0.58 -10.19 -0.95
C ARG A 76 -0.18 -9.18 0.10
N LEU A 77 -0.81 -9.29 1.26
CA LEU A 77 -0.44 -8.51 2.40
C LEU A 77 0.37 -9.36 3.36
N GLU A 78 1.50 -8.82 3.78
CA GLU A 78 2.37 -9.40 4.79
C GLU A 78 2.53 -8.42 5.95
N GLY A 79 2.74 -8.95 7.16
CA GLY A 79 3.04 -8.11 8.29
C GLY A 79 3.86 -8.83 9.35
N SER A 80 4.44 -8.04 10.25
CA SER A 80 5.15 -8.54 11.42
C SER A 80 4.86 -7.65 12.61
N PRO A 81 4.56 -8.21 13.81
CA PRO A 81 4.34 -7.43 15.03
C PRO A 81 5.63 -6.82 15.61
N LYS A 82 6.81 -7.24 15.12
CA LYS A 82 8.13 -6.75 15.53
C LYS A 82 8.99 -6.44 14.30
N ALA A 83 10.11 -5.73 14.47
CA ALA A 83 11.12 -5.63 13.41
C ALA A 83 11.73 -7.04 13.18
N GLY A 84 11.23 -7.75 12.15
CA GLY A 84 11.52 -9.16 11.92
C GLY A 84 10.91 -9.67 10.62
N GLU A 85 10.89 -11.00 10.47
CA GLU A 85 10.35 -11.66 9.26
C GLU A 85 8.86 -11.37 9.07
N LEU A 86 8.49 -11.07 7.83
CA LEU A 86 7.12 -10.80 7.44
C LEU A 86 6.36 -12.12 7.24
N ALA A 87 5.21 -12.25 7.89
CA ALA A 87 4.28 -13.35 7.69
C ALA A 87 3.13 -12.91 6.79
N LYS A 88 2.64 -13.82 5.94
CA LYS A 88 1.45 -13.58 5.15
C LYS A 88 0.24 -13.35 6.06
N ILE A 89 -0.48 -12.26 5.83
CA ILE A 89 -1.77 -11.95 6.46
C ILE A 89 -2.90 -12.47 5.58
N THR A 90 -3.04 -11.94 4.37
CA THR A 90 -4.12 -12.31 3.45
C THR A 90 -3.77 -11.99 2.01
N HIS A 91 -4.64 -12.40 1.09
CA HIS A 91 -4.70 -11.85 -0.27
C HIS A 91 -5.90 -10.93 -0.41
N PHE A 92 -5.79 -9.97 -1.32
CA PHE A 92 -6.91 -9.16 -1.80
C PHE A 92 -6.78 -8.95 -3.31
N TYR A 93 -7.90 -8.66 -3.97
CA TYR A 93 -8.00 -8.64 -5.43
C TYR A 93 -8.71 -7.36 -5.88
N PRO A 94 -7.96 -6.26 -6.07
CA PRO A 94 -8.53 -5.00 -6.52
C PRO A 94 -9.15 -5.10 -7.92
N GLU A 95 -10.23 -4.35 -8.14
CA GLU A 95 -10.78 -4.06 -9.44
C GLU A 95 -9.92 -3.03 -10.20
N ASP A 96 -9.95 -3.08 -11.53
CA ASP A 96 -9.20 -2.18 -12.39
C ASP A 96 -10.08 -1.04 -12.94
N ASN A 97 -10.52 -0.13 -12.07
CA ASN A 97 -11.53 0.89 -12.43
C ASN A 97 -11.32 2.29 -11.81
N SER A 98 -10.12 2.60 -11.31
CA SER A 98 -9.76 3.88 -10.67
C SER A 98 -10.54 4.26 -9.40
N SER A 99 -11.45 3.41 -8.92
CA SER A 99 -12.18 3.68 -7.68
C SER A 99 -11.29 3.50 -6.46
N LEU A 100 -11.61 4.24 -5.38
CA LEU A 100 -11.04 3.95 -4.07
C LEU A 100 -11.60 2.62 -3.57
N GLN A 101 -10.71 1.68 -3.29
CA GLN A 101 -11.08 0.34 -2.89
C GLN A 101 -10.65 0.08 -1.47
N ILE A 102 -11.51 -0.62 -0.74
CA ILE A 102 -11.32 -0.96 0.65
C ILE A 102 -11.06 -2.46 0.73
N SER A 103 -10.01 -2.83 1.44
CA SER A 103 -9.71 -4.22 1.77
C SER A 103 -9.63 -4.36 3.30
N PHE A 104 -10.15 -5.48 3.81
CA PHE A 104 -9.98 -6.13 5.13
C PHE A 104 -11.28 -6.48 5.88
N ASN A 105 -11.26 -7.66 6.53
CA ASN A 105 -12.35 -8.20 7.37
C ASN A 105 -11.94 -8.43 8.84
N GLU A 106 -10.64 -8.51 9.14
CA GLU A 106 -10.09 -8.80 10.47
C GLU A 106 -8.84 -7.97 10.75
N ALA A 107 -8.71 -7.50 11.99
CA ALA A 107 -7.68 -6.55 12.38
C ALA A 107 -6.39 -7.25 12.88
N HIS A 108 -5.23 -6.84 12.37
CA HIS A 108 -3.94 -7.49 12.58
C HIS A 108 -2.95 -6.57 13.30
N MET A 109 -2.23 -7.10 14.29
CA MET A 109 -1.19 -6.36 14.99
C MET A 109 0.11 -6.39 14.19
N VAL A 110 0.56 -5.22 13.73
CA VAL A 110 1.74 -5.06 12.89
C VAL A 110 2.58 -3.86 13.33
N HIS A 111 3.88 -4.03 13.30
CA HIS A 111 4.87 -2.96 13.32
C HIS A 111 5.34 -2.62 11.89
N ARG A 112 5.42 -3.63 11.03
CA ARG A 112 5.69 -3.47 9.59
C ARG A 112 4.58 -4.13 8.79
N LEU A 113 4.12 -3.45 7.75
CA LEU A 113 3.12 -3.92 6.81
C LEU A 113 3.70 -3.83 5.40
N LYS A 114 3.60 -4.89 4.61
CA LYS A 114 4.04 -4.92 3.22
C LYS A 114 2.92 -5.37 2.31
N ILE A 115 2.65 -4.56 1.30
CA ILE A 115 1.74 -4.86 0.21
C ILE A 115 2.59 -5.31 -0.96
N VAL A 116 2.38 -6.53 -1.43
CA VAL A 116 3.01 -7.09 -2.61
C VAL A 116 1.97 -7.14 -3.72
N PHE A 117 2.21 -6.43 -4.81
CA PHE A 117 1.46 -6.56 -6.05
C PHE A 117 2.13 -7.67 -6.85
N GLU A 118 1.56 -8.88 -6.80
CA GLU A 118 2.14 -10.08 -7.41
C GLU A 118 1.98 -10.09 -8.93
N ASN A 119 0.98 -9.36 -9.43
CA ASN A 119 0.75 -9.13 -10.85
C ASN A 119 -0.02 -7.81 -11.06
N SER A 120 0.04 -7.28 -12.28
CA SER A 120 -0.58 -6.01 -12.67
C SER A 120 -1.60 -6.19 -13.81
N ALA A 121 -2.50 -5.21 -13.92
CA ALA A 121 -3.25 -4.93 -15.13
C ALA A 121 -2.38 -4.47 -16.29
N ASP A 122 -1.30 -3.73 -16.00
CA ASP A 122 -0.35 -3.27 -17.00
C ASP A 122 0.51 -4.44 -17.52
N PHE A 123 0.72 -4.48 -18.83
CA PHE A 123 1.50 -5.54 -19.48
C PHE A 123 2.96 -5.62 -19.01
N PHE A 124 3.54 -4.48 -18.61
CA PHE A 124 4.92 -4.41 -18.13
C PHE A 124 5.03 -4.55 -16.60
N GLY A 125 3.93 -4.86 -15.92
CA GLY A 125 3.93 -5.05 -14.47
C GLY A 125 4.00 -3.75 -13.66
N ARG A 126 3.78 -2.59 -14.28
CA ARG A 126 3.76 -1.31 -13.55
C ARG A 126 2.54 -1.19 -12.67
N ILE A 127 2.70 -0.50 -11.55
CA ILE A 127 1.63 -0.19 -10.60
C ILE A 127 1.58 1.33 -10.42
N ILE A 128 0.39 1.90 -10.50
CA ILE A 128 0.14 3.32 -10.24
C ILE A 128 -0.86 3.45 -9.10
N VAL A 129 -0.47 4.13 -8.03
CA VAL A 129 -1.28 4.36 -6.83
C VAL A 129 -1.40 5.85 -6.57
N TYR A 130 -2.63 6.36 -6.59
CA TYR A 130 -2.96 7.75 -6.24
C TYR A 130 -3.12 7.93 -4.73
N SER A 131 -3.76 6.97 -4.06
CA SER A 131 -4.03 7.07 -2.63
C SER A 131 -3.78 5.74 -1.94
N LEU A 132 -3.12 5.80 -0.78
CA LEU A 132 -2.92 4.68 0.12
C LEU A 132 -3.17 5.14 1.56
N ASP A 133 -4.16 4.56 2.22
CA ASP A 133 -4.47 4.84 3.62
C ASP A 133 -4.59 3.53 4.41
N VAL A 134 -4.11 3.54 5.64
CA VAL A 134 -4.15 2.41 6.56
C VAL A 134 -4.85 2.85 7.84
N LEU A 135 -6.06 2.34 8.05
CA LEU A 135 -6.81 2.62 9.27
C LEU A 135 -6.57 1.54 10.32
N GLY A 136 -6.59 1.96 11.57
CA GLY A 136 -6.41 1.07 12.70
C GLY A 136 -6.34 1.84 14.01
N GLU A 137 -5.82 1.17 15.03
CA GLU A 137 -5.62 1.76 16.35
C GLU A 137 -4.20 1.48 16.84
N ARG A 138 -3.67 2.37 17.69
CA ARG A 138 -2.42 2.11 18.39
C ARG A 138 -2.62 0.91 19.31
N ALA A 139 -1.67 -0.03 19.34
CA ALA A 139 -1.66 -1.03 20.41
C ALA A 139 -1.43 -0.29 21.74
N LEU A 140 -2.34 -0.50 22.70
CA LEU A 140 -2.21 -0.02 24.09
C LEU A 140 -1.14 -0.82 24.84
#